data_AF-A0A6A0HLG2-F1
#
_entry.id   AF-A0A6A0HLG2-F1
#
_cell.length_a   1.000
_cell.length_b   1.000
_cell.length_c   1.000
_cell.angle_alpha   90.00
_cell.angle_beta   90.00
_cell.angle_gamma   90.00
#
_symmetry.space_group_name_H-M   'P 1'
#
loop_
_entity.id
_entity.type
_entity.pdbx_description
1 polymer ?
#
loop_
_entity_poly.entity_id
_entity_poly.type
_entity_poly.pdbx_seq_one_letter_code
_entity_poly.pdbx_strand_id
1 'polypeptide(L)'
;MRDGRDANGKFPKGTPKAVVEAECKRIESELAFHKAGLKRFGEDPRAAEFLTVHDLTEQVLNSRQHEVAKETIARNRHAMKLFIAAIGKQTLVSEIKPLHFDQFRNARFDAMKQLYQKRGWAWNEDKVKRGWNKEIENIRTVLKLAVKKGLMPLHYLPKLEKLKVDRRRLPTFLNKQEVQDMAAQLSGEAALAFWIIRYTGARRSEIARKFIGDERGLKWKDIDWTRNTIRLYAKKKDRLVPMHPRLRELLEARKNEMGEQAQPETHVISLVRDTLSDYFAKARVKAGIHKPGAVHILRHTAATDLLSSGGNIRIAQEFLGHSNIAVTEIYTHVMEGRLESAVLQAFD
;
A
#
# COMPACT_ATOMS: atom_id res chain seq x y z
N MET A 1 21.17 -20.38 44.29
CA MET A 1 21.41 -19.10 43.57
C MET A 1 22.89 -19.01 43.24
N ARG A 2 23.34 -19.36 42.02
CA ARG A 2 24.78 -19.55 41.72
C ARG A 2 25.44 -18.45 40.88
N ASP A 3 24.72 -17.41 40.44
CA ASP A 3 25.30 -16.36 39.57
C ASP A 3 24.89 -14.92 39.96
N GLY A 4 24.35 -14.69 41.17
CA GLY A 4 23.99 -13.35 41.64
C GLY A 4 22.90 -12.63 40.82
N ARG A 5 22.16 -13.35 39.97
CA ARG A 5 21.01 -12.85 39.21
C ARG A 5 19.71 -13.13 39.96
N ASP A 6 18.72 -12.27 39.78
CA ASP A 6 17.37 -12.40 40.32
C ASP A 6 16.58 -13.52 39.61
N ALA A 7 15.34 -13.76 40.07
CA ALA A 7 14.45 -14.77 39.49
C ALA A 7 14.11 -14.53 38.00
N ASN A 8 14.39 -13.34 37.47
CA ASN A 8 14.20 -12.96 36.08
C ASN A 8 15.51 -13.00 35.27
N GLY A 9 16.60 -13.52 35.85
CA GLY A 9 17.90 -13.63 35.20
C GLY A 9 18.65 -12.30 35.04
N LYS A 10 18.30 -11.26 35.81
CA LYS A 10 18.97 -9.94 35.79
C LYS A 10 19.79 -9.71 37.05
N PHE A 11 20.87 -8.96 36.96
CA PHE A 11 21.58 -8.53 38.18
C PHE A 11 20.72 -7.54 38.99
N PRO A 12 20.68 -7.66 40.33
CA PRO A 12 19.98 -6.71 41.18
C PRO A 12 20.46 -5.27 40.93
N LYS A 13 19.52 -4.33 40.87
CA LYS A 13 19.81 -2.90 40.63
C LYS A 13 20.83 -2.39 41.67
N GLY A 14 21.82 -1.63 41.20
CA GLY A 14 22.87 -1.06 42.06
C GLY A 14 24.06 -1.98 42.32
N THR A 15 24.02 -3.25 41.89
CA THR A 15 25.22 -4.10 41.94
C THR A 15 26.23 -3.68 40.87
N PRO A 16 27.55 -3.83 41.12
CA PRO A 16 28.58 -3.53 40.12
C PRO A 16 28.35 -4.25 38.79
N LYS A 17 27.88 -5.50 38.83
CA LYS A 17 27.54 -6.27 37.62
C LYS A 17 26.35 -5.67 36.85
N ALA A 18 25.32 -5.17 37.53
CA ALA A 18 24.20 -4.48 36.88
C ALA A 18 24.62 -3.15 36.23
N VAL A 19 25.53 -2.41 36.86
CA VAL A 19 26.10 -1.16 36.30
C VAL A 19 26.92 -1.47 35.05
N VAL A 20 27.79 -2.48 35.11
CA VAL A 20 28.62 -2.91 33.96
C VAL A 20 27.75 -3.44 32.82
N GLU A 21 26.71 -4.21 33.09
CA GLU A 21 25.78 -4.71 32.05
C GLU A 21 25.00 -3.56 31.39
N ALA A 22 24.56 -2.57 32.16
CA ALA A 22 23.92 -1.38 31.63
C ALA A 22 24.88 -0.55 30.75
N GLU A 23 26.12 -0.41 31.19
CA GLU A 23 27.15 0.34 30.47
C GLU A 23 27.60 -0.38 29.19
N CYS A 24 27.72 -1.71 29.21
CA CYS A 24 27.96 -2.52 28.00
C CYS A 24 26.83 -2.36 26.98
N LYS A 25 25.56 -2.41 27.42
CA LYS A 25 24.41 -2.17 26.53
C LYS A 25 24.40 -0.75 25.96
N ARG A 26 24.85 0.25 26.74
CA ARG A 26 25.02 1.63 26.29
C ARG A 26 26.08 1.72 25.19
N ILE A 27 27.26 1.13 25.42
CA ILE A 27 28.39 1.10 24.47
C ILE A 27 28.03 0.32 23.19
N GLU A 28 27.37 -0.84 23.31
CA GLU A 28 26.88 -1.62 22.16
C GLU A 28 25.86 -0.81 21.34
N SER A 29 24.99 -0.05 22.01
CA SER A 29 24.08 0.88 21.35
C SER A 29 24.85 1.99 20.62
N GLU A 30 25.88 2.59 21.24
CA GLU A 30 26.74 3.62 20.63
C GLU A 30 27.49 3.10 19.40
N LEU A 31 28.05 1.89 19.47
CA LEU A 31 28.69 1.21 18.34
C LEU A 31 27.70 0.91 17.21
N ALA A 32 26.46 0.51 17.55
CA ALA A 32 25.39 0.30 16.57
C ALA A 32 24.97 1.62 15.88
N PHE A 33 24.97 2.75 16.60
CA PHE A 33 24.74 4.08 16.01
C PHE A 33 25.83 4.45 15.01
N HIS A 34 27.11 4.19 15.34
CA HIS A 34 28.25 4.49 14.46
C HIS A 34 28.21 3.64 13.17
N LYS A 35 27.92 2.34 13.28
CA LYS A 35 27.77 1.43 12.14
C LYS A 35 26.57 1.77 11.24
N ALA A 36 25.55 2.46 11.76
CA ALA A 36 24.34 2.83 11.01
C ALA A 36 24.40 4.23 10.35
N GLY A 37 25.51 4.96 10.45
CA GLY A 37 25.66 6.30 9.87
C GLY A 37 24.74 7.36 10.49
N LEU A 38 24.39 7.20 11.77
CA LEU A 38 23.48 8.09 12.50
C LEU A 38 24.27 9.22 13.17
N LYS A 39 23.89 10.49 12.94
CA LYS A 39 24.49 11.65 13.62
C LYS A 39 24.19 11.55 15.13
N ARG A 40 25.20 11.88 15.94
CA ARG A 40 25.13 12.01 17.41
C ARG A 40 23.83 12.68 17.86
N PHE A 41 23.27 12.22 18.98
CA PHE A 41 22.33 12.99 19.79
C PHE A 41 22.86 14.43 19.89
N GLY A 42 22.15 15.37 19.28
CA GLY A 42 22.22 16.76 19.69
C GLY A 42 21.31 16.86 20.90
N GLU A 43 21.90 17.19 22.05
CA GLU A 43 21.24 17.52 23.32
C GLU A 43 20.77 16.30 24.16
N ASP A 44 21.16 16.38 25.44
CA ASP A 44 20.90 15.54 26.61
C ASP A 44 20.14 14.19 26.39
N PRO A 45 20.76 13.02 26.64
CA PRO A 45 20.06 11.73 26.69
C PRO A 45 18.82 11.70 27.58
N ARG A 46 18.74 12.59 28.59
CA ARG A 46 17.57 12.76 29.48
C ARG A 46 16.37 13.41 28.78
N ALA A 47 16.54 14.05 27.63
CA ALA A 47 15.44 14.65 26.89
C ALA A 47 14.40 13.60 26.43
N ALA A 48 14.85 12.36 26.15
CA ALA A 48 13.96 11.25 25.84
C ALA A 48 13.21 10.69 27.06
N GLU A 49 13.69 10.94 28.30
CA GLU A 49 13.02 10.51 29.53
C GLU A 49 11.73 11.29 29.79
N PHE A 50 11.63 12.53 29.30
CA PHE A 50 10.44 13.38 29.47
C PHE A 50 9.61 13.52 28.19
N LEU A 51 10.06 12.93 27.08
CA LEU A 51 9.35 13.02 25.81
C LEU A 51 8.19 12.02 25.77
N THR A 52 6.98 12.52 25.50
CA THR A 52 5.81 11.65 25.29
C THR A 52 5.84 11.01 23.90
N VAL A 53 5.19 9.86 23.74
CA VAL A 53 5.01 9.23 22.42
C VAL A 53 4.27 10.15 21.45
N HIS A 54 3.36 10.98 21.97
CA HIS A 54 2.65 11.98 21.20
C HIS A 54 3.60 13.03 20.62
N ASP A 55 4.44 13.64 21.46
CA ASP A 55 5.30 14.74 21.03
C ASP A 55 6.42 14.25 20.12
N LEU A 56 6.97 13.05 20.40
CA LEU A 56 7.87 12.36 19.47
C LEU A 56 7.21 12.18 18.09
N THR A 57 5.94 11.77 18.06
CA THR A 57 5.22 11.58 16.79
C THR A 57 5.11 12.89 16.02
N GLU A 58 4.73 13.97 16.68
CA GLU A 58 4.59 15.28 16.04
C GLU A 58 5.95 15.77 15.49
N GLN A 59 7.02 15.69 16.28
CA GLN A 59 8.37 16.07 15.84
C GLN A 59 8.85 15.25 14.64
N VAL A 60 8.68 13.93 14.67
CA VAL A 60 9.09 13.04 13.56
C VAL A 60 8.28 13.32 12.30
N LEU A 61 6.96 13.47 12.40
CA LEU A 61 6.11 13.63 11.23
C LEU A 61 6.19 15.03 10.62
N ASN A 62 6.38 16.07 11.43
CA ASN A 62 6.53 17.44 10.96
C ASN A 62 7.87 17.63 10.24
N SER A 63 8.95 17.04 10.75
CA SER A 63 10.26 17.10 10.07
C SER A 63 10.31 16.33 8.73
N ARG A 64 9.30 15.53 8.40
CA ARG A 64 9.23 14.73 7.16
C ARG A 64 8.25 15.25 6.13
N GLN A 65 7.62 16.41 6.37
CA GLN A 65 6.58 16.96 5.49
C GLN A 65 7.03 17.15 4.04
N HIS A 66 8.32 17.40 3.83
CA HIS A 66 8.91 17.62 2.51
C HIS A 66 9.64 16.38 1.95
N GLU A 67 9.96 15.39 2.79
CA GLU A 67 10.71 14.19 2.37
C GLU A 67 9.84 13.12 1.69
N VAL A 68 8.55 13.07 2.04
CA VAL A 68 7.65 12.00 1.59
C VAL A 68 6.28 12.54 1.19
N ALA A 69 5.58 11.76 0.35
CA ALA A 69 4.23 12.10 -0.07
C ALA A 69 3.28 12.30 1.14
N LYS A 70 2.41 13.32 1.05
CA LYS A 70 1.45 13.71 2.10
C LYS A 70 0.61 12.53 2.61
N GLU A 71 0.23 11.59 1.75
CA GLU A 71 -0.55 10.39 2.11
C GLU A 71 0.24 9.41 2.99
N THR A 72 1.57 9.39 2.86
CA THR A 72 2.42 8.57 3.72
C THR A 72 2.45 9.14 5.13
N ILE A 73 2.54 10.46 5.26
CA ILE A 73 2.50 11.15 6.54
C ILE A 73 1.13 10.97 7.20
N ALA A 74 0.04 11.15 6.44
CA ALA A 74 -1.31 10.94 6.95
C ALA A 74 -1.52 9.51 7.48
N ARG A 75 -1.02 8.49 6.77
CA ARG A 75 -1.11 7.08 7.22
C ARG A 75 -0.28 6.83 8.48
N ASN A 76 0.93 7.36 8.55
CA ASN A 76 1.78 7.25 9.73
C ASN A 76 1.15 7.95 10.94
N ARG A 77 0.65 9.17 10.74
CA ARG A 77 -0.07 9.95 11.76
C ARG A 77 -1.29 9.20 12.26
N HIS A 78 -2.09 8.63 11.37
CA HIS A 78 -3.27 7.87 11.75
C HIS A 78 -2.92 6.65 12.60
N ALA A 79 -1.93 5.85 12.21
CA ALA A 79 -1.50 4.69 12.98
C ALA A 79 -0.97 5.09 14.37
N MET A 80 -0.15 6.14 14.46
CA MET A 80 0.34 6.65 15.73
C MET A 80 -0.79 7.20 16.61
N LYS A 81 -1.77 7.93 16.04
CA LYS A 81 -2.94 8.42 16.79
C LYS A 81 -3.73 7.28 17.41
N LEU A 82 -3.98 6.20 16.67
CA LEU A 82 -4.66 5.02 17.21
C LEU A 82 -3.86 4.35 18.33
N PHE A 83 -2.54 4.24 18.14
CA PHE A 83 -1.65 3.67 19.17
C PHE A 83 -1.65 4.51 20.45
N ILE A 84 -1.42 5.83 20.32
CA ILE A 84 -1.43 6.79 21.43
C ILE A 84 -2.77 6.79 22.15
N ALA A 85 -3.89 6.71 21.42
CA ALA A 85 -5.21 6.62 22.03
C ALA A 85 -5.39 5.34 22.89
N ALA A 86 -4.73 4.25 22.52
CA ALA A 86 -4.82 2.98 23.25
C ALA A 86 -3.93 2.93 24.49
N ILE A 87 -2.77 3.62 24.48
CA ILE A 87 -1.77 3.54 25.56
C ILE A 87 -1.82 4.74 26.51
N GLY A 88 -2.43 5.85 26.07
CA GLY A 88 -2.47 7.12 26.79
C GLY A 88 -1.60 8.19 26.13
N LYS A 89 -2.07 9.44 26.13
CA LYS A 89 -1.33 10.57 25.53
C LYS A 89 -0.06 10.92 26.30
N GLN A 90 -0.06 10.67 27.61
CA GLN A 90 1.04 11.02 28.52
C GLN A 90 2.10 9.92 28.64
N THR A 91 1.95 8.79 27.93
CA THR A 91 2.94 7.72 27.98
C THR A 91 4.28 8.22 27.48
N LEU A 92 5.32 8.00 28.27
CA LEU A 92 6.68 8.40 27.93
C LEU A 92 7.29 7.41 26.93
N VAL A 93 8.22 7.91 26.12
CA VAL A 93 8.95 7.08 25.15
C VAL A 93 9.75 5.98 25.86
N SER A 94 10.32 6.28 27.02
CA SER A 94 11.04 5.34 27.89
C SER A 94 10.17 4.23 28.49
N GLU A 95 8.86 4.43 28.52
CA GLU A 95 7.90 3.48 29.11
C GLU A 95 7.33 2.49 28.08
N ILE A 96 7.59 2.70 26.78
CA ILE A 96 7.10 1.81 25.72
C ILE A 96 7.60 0.39 25.99
N LYS A 97 6.66 -0.56 26.04
CA LYS A 97 6.88 -1.97 26.42
C LYS A 97 5.98 -2.86 25.56
N PRO A 98 6.25 -4.18 25.45
CA PRO A 98 5.40 -5.11 24.71
C PRO A 98 3.91 -5.03 25.12
N LEU A 99 3.62 -4.84 26.41
CA LEU A 99 2.26 -4.71 26.95
C LEU A 99 1.44 -3.58 26.27
N HIS A 100 2.08 -2.46 25.93
CA HIS A 100 1.43 -1.34 25.24
C HIS A 100 0.94 -1.74 23.84
N PHE A 101 1.64 -2.66 23.16
CA PHE A 101 1.20 -3.18 21.86
C PHE A 101 0.11 -4.25 21.99
N ASP A 102 0.12 -5.02 23.07
CA ASP A 102 -0.99 -5.94 23.40
C ASP A 102 -2.27 -5.16 23.72
N GLN A 103 -2.17 -4.10 24.53
CA GLN A 103 -3.27 -3.16 24.80
C GLN A 103 -3.83 -2.58 23.50
N PHE A 104 -2.95 -2.08 22.64
CA PHE A 104 -3.37 -1.53 21.36
C PHE A 104 -4.02 -2.58 20.46
N ARG A 105 -3.44 -3.79 20.36
CA ARG A 105 -4.03 -4.89 19.60
C ARG A 105 -5.44 -5.20 20.08
N ASN A 106 -5.64 -5.34 21.40
CA ASN A 106 -6.94 -5.68 21.97
C ASN A 106 -7.97 -4.58 21.69
N ALA A 107 -7.65 -3.33 22.02
CA ALA A 107 -8.51 -2.18 21.75
C ALA A 107 -8.87 -2.06 20.25
N ARG A 108 -7.90 -2.33 19.37
CA ARG A 108 -8.10 -2.29 17.92
C ARG A 108 -9.04 -3.38 17.44
N PHE A 109 -8.89 -4.61 17.95
CA PHE A 109 -9.73 -5.75 17.58
C PHE A 109 -11.16 -5.58 18.09
N ASP A 110 -11.34 -5.09 19.30
CA ASP A 110 -12.66 -4.85 19.88
C ASP A 110 -13.40 -3.75 19.12
N ALA A 111 -12.73 -2.65 18.77
CA ALA A 111 -13.28 -1.61 17.90
C ALA A 111 -13.70 -2.17 16.53
N MET A 112 -12.95 -3.13 15.97
CA MET A 112 -13.34 -3.79 14.71
C MET A 112 -14.53 -4.70 14.87
N LYS A 113 -14.64 -5.46 15.97
CA LYS A 113 -15.81 -6.31 16.24
C LYS A 113 -17.07 -5.47 16.32
N GLN A 114 -17.03 -4.37 17.09
CA GLN A 114 -18.15 -3.43 17.19
C GLN A 114 -18.52 -2.82 15.84
N LEU A 115 -17.53 -2.44 15.02
CA LEU A 115 -17.78 -1.91 13.67
C LEU A 115 -18.45 -2.94 12.76
N TYR A 116 -17.99 -4.19 12.78
CA TYR A 116 -18.58 -5.27 11.98
C TYR A 116 -20.02 -5.56 12.40
N GLN A 117 -20.29 -5.63 13.70
CA GLN A 117 -21.63 -5.78 14.26
C GLN A 117 -22.55 -4.63 13.83
N LYS A 118 -22.10 -3.37 14.02
CA LYS A 118 -22.87 -2.18 13.62
C LYS A 118 -23.18 -2.13 12.12
N ARG A 119 -22.32 -2.71 11.29
CA ARG A 119 -22.48 -2.75 9.83
C ARG A 119 -23.19 -4.02 9.32
N GLY A 120 -23.52 -4.98 10.20
CA GLY A 120 -24.06 -6.28 9.80
C GLY A 120 -23.11 -7.10 8.92
N TRP A 121 -21.80 -6.88 9.02
CA TRP A 121 -20.81 -7.59 8.20
C TRP A 121 -20.38 -8.90 8.86
N ALA A 122 -20.28 -9.96 8.07
CA ALA A 122 -19.65 -11.21 8.50
C ALA A 122 -18.19 -10.97 8.91
N TRP A 123 -17.79 -11.49 10.08
CA TRP A 123 -16.44 -11.32 10.62
C TRP A 123 -15.38 -11.88 9.66
N ASN A 124 -14.37 -11.05 9.35
CA ASN A 124 -13.24 -11.45 8.52
C ASN A 124 -11.95 -11.16 9.27
N GLU A 125 -11.50 -12.16 10.03
CA GLU A 125 -10.35 -12.04 10.93
C GLU A 125 -9.07 -11.64 10.18
N ASP A 126 -8.80 -12.25 9.03
CA ASP A 126 -7.62 -11.94 8.24
C ASP A 126 -7.61 -10.50 7.69
N LYS A 127 -8.78 -9.94 7.34
CA LYS A 127 -8.87 -8.53 6.94
C LYS A 127 -8.51 -7.61 8.10
N VAL A 128 -8.93 -7.95 9.31
CA VAL A 128 -8.57 -7.21 10.54
C VAL A 128 -7.07 -7.34 10.82
N LYS A 129 -6.53 -8.57 10.81
CA LYS A 129 -5.08 -8.83 11.00
C LYS A 129 -4.21 -8.09 9.98
N ARG A 130 -4.63 -7.99 8.71
CA ARG A 130 -3.92 -7.20 7.68
C ARG A 130 -3.94 -5.70 7.97
N GLY A 131 -5.09 -5.17 8.39
CA GLY A 131 -5.21 -3.78 8.83
C GLY A 131 -4.24 -3.49 9.97
N TRP A 132 -4.23 -4.36 10.97
CA TRP A 132 -3.32 -4.30 12.10
C TRP A 132 -1.84 -4.35 11.69
N ASN A 133 -1.45 -5.33 10.86
CA ASN A 133 -0.08 -5.45 10.36
C ASN A 133 0.40 -4.19 9.61
N LYS A 134 -0.51 -3.47 8.95
CA LYS A 134 -0.22 -2.22 8.26
C LYS A 134 -0.04 -1.06 9.23
N GLU A 135 -0.86 -0.99 10.29
CA GLU A 135 -0.70 -0.03 11.39
C GLU A 135 0.63 -0.25 12.12
N ILE A 136 0.98 -1.50 12.45
CA ILE A 136 2.29 -1.87 13.00
C ILE A 136 3.45 -1.43 12.12
N GLU A 137 3.35 -1.59 10.79
CA GLU A 137 4.43 -1.16 9.89
C GLU A 137 4.60 0.36 9.88
N ASN A 138 3.49 1.10 9.92
CA ASN A 138 3.52 2.56 9.98
C ASN A 138 4.12 3.04 11.32
N ILE A 139 3.73 2.42 12.44
CA ILE A 139 4.29 2.72 13.77
C ILE A 139 5.77 2.40 13.81
N ARG A 140 6.17 1.21 13.33
CA ARG A 140 7.59 0.84 13.21
C ARG A 140 8.38 1.88 12.44
N THR A 141 7.81 2.37 11.34
CA THR A 141 8.46 3.40 10.52
C THR A 141 8.70 4.68 11.32
N VAL A 142 7.71 5.18 12.06
CA VAL A 142 7.85 6.38 12.90
C VAL A 142 8.87 6.17 14.01
N LEU A 143 8.80 5.06 14.75
CA LEU A 143 9.73 4.79 15.85
C LEU A 143 11.17 4.63 15.36
N LYS A 144 11.40 3.93 14.25
CA LYS A 144 12.73 3.83 13.63
C LYS A 144 13.29 5.20 13.21
N LEU A 145 12.42 6.09 12.73
CA LEU A 145 12.83 7.44 12.36
C LEU A 145 13.13 8.31 13.59
N ALA A 146 12.42 8.11 14.69
CA ALA A 146 12.75 8.75 15.95
C ALA A 146 14.15 8.36 16.44
N VAL A 147 14.49 7.06 16.37
CA VAL A 147 15.85 6.59 16.66
C VAL A 147 16.86 7.23 15.72
N LYS A 148 16.56 7.26 14.41
CA LYS A 148 17.45 7.87 13.41
C LYS A 148 17.67 9.37 13.64
N LYS A 149 16.69 10.08 14.19
CA LYS A 149 16.74 11.51 14.50
C LYS A 149 17.30 11.81 15.91
N GLY A 150 17.68 10.79 16.68
CA GLY A 150 18.18 10.98 18.04
C GLY A 150 17.09 11.37 19.05
N LEU A 151 15.81 11.14 18.75
CA LEU A 151 14.70 11.44 19.67
C LEU A 151 14.42 10.29 20.64
N MET A 152 14.98 9.11 20.38
CA MET A 152 14.79 7.90 21.16
C MET A 152 16.03 7.00 21.06
N PRO A 153 16.55 6.47 22.17
CA PRO A 153 17.60 5.46 22.14
C PRO A 153 17.17 4.18 21.40
N LEU A 154 18.12 3.48 20.75
CA LEU A 154 17.82 2.26 20.00
C LEU A 154 17.21 1.17 20.89
N HIS A 155 17.65 1.05 22.14
CA HIS A 155 17.16 0.04 23.09
C HIS A 155 15.70 0.27 23.55
N TYR A 156 15.13 1.45 23.30
CA TYR A 156 13.70 1.71 23.50
C TYR A 156 12.84 1.31 22.30
N LEU A 157 13.43 0.96 21.15
CA LEU A 157 12.69 0.50 20.00
C LEU A 157 12.13 -0.92 20.27
N PRO A 158 10.80 -1.09 20.43
CA PRO A 158 10.22 -2.38 20.73
C PRO A 158 10.33 -3.33 19.53
N LYS A 159 10.44 -4.63 19.81
CA LYS A 159 10.27 -5.66 18.79
C LYS A 159 8.79 -5.75 18.42
N LEU A 160 8.47 -5.30 17.21
CA LEU A 160 7.10 -5.31 16.69
C LEU A 160 6.88 -6.53 15.82
N GLU A 161 5.97 -7.42 16.23
CA GLU A 161 5.63 -8.63 15.49
C GLU A 161 4.34 -8.46 14.68
N LYS A 162 4.31 -9.07 13.49
CA LYS A 162 3.10 -9.09 12.65
C LYS A 162 2.29 -10.34 12.97
N LEU A 163 0.98 -10.22 12.95
CA LEU A 163 0.10 -11.37 13.03
C LEU A 163 0.22 -12.21 11.76
N LYS A 164 0.19 -13.53 11.93
CA LYS A 164 0.10 -14.48 10.83
C LYS A 164 -1.26 -14.31 10.15
N VAL A 165 -1.23 -14.17 8.82
CA VAL A 165 -2.42 -14.03 7.96
C VAL A 165 -2.29 -15.07 6.87
N ASP A 166 -3.40 -15.70 6.49
CA ASP A 166 -3.40 -16.52 5.28
C ASP A 166 -3.05 -15.66 4.05
N ARG A 167 -2.09 -16.16 3.28
CA ARG A 167 -1.57 -15.51 2.06
C ARG A 167 -2.17 -16.10 0.80
N ARG A 168 -2.97 -17.18 0.87
CA ARG A 168 -3.61 -17.87 -0.27
C ARG A 168 -4.75 -17.08 -0.89
N ARG A 169 -4.57 -15.78 -1.10
CA ARG A 169 -5.57 -14.96 -1.79
C ARG A 169 -5.18 -14.83 -3.25
N LEU A 170 -5.82 -15.65 -4.08
CA LEU A 170 -5.81 -15.43 -5.52
C LEU A 170 -6.46 -14.06 -5.81
N PRO A 171 -5.93 -13.28 -6.77
CA PRO A 171 -6.59 -12.07 -7.23
C PRO A 171 -7.98 -12.45 -7.71
N THR A 172 -8.99 -11.75 -7.21
CA THR A 172 -10.28 -11.80 -7.86
C THR A 172 -10.15 -11.12 -9.22
N PHE A 173 -10.74 -11.73 -10.24
CA PHE A 173 -10.93 -11.15 -11.57
C PHE A 173 -12.39 -11.32 -12.00
N LEU A 174 -12.79 -10.51 -12.98
CA LEU A 174 -14.11 -10.57 -13.59
C LEU A 174 -14.09 -11.60 -14.72
N ASN A 175 -15.16 -12.36 -14.88
CA ASN A 175 -15.39 -13.15 -16.09
C ASN A 175 -15.92 -12.25 -17.22
N LYS A 176 -16.07 -12.80 -18.43
CA LYS A 176 -16.52 -12.03 -19.60
C LYS A 176 -17.90 -11.38 -19.41
N GLN A 177 -18.84 -12.08 -18.80
CA GLN A 177 -20.19 -11.58 -18.54
C GLN A 177 -20.18 -10.42 -17.53
N GLU A 178 -19.49 -10.60 -16.40
CA GLU A 178 -19.34 -9.58 -15.36
C GLU A 178 -18.66 -8.30 -15.89
N VAL A 179 -17.73 -8.41 -16.85
CA VAL A 179 -17.13 -7.24 -17.52
C VAL A 179 -18.19 -6.47 -18.30
N GLN A 180 -19.04 -7.16 -19.07
CA GLN A 180 -20.11 -6.52 -19.85
C GLN A 180 -21.18 -5.93 -18.96
N ASP A 181 -21.63 -6.67 -17.95
CA ASP A 181 -22.65 -6.21 -16.99
C ASP A 181 -22.18 -4.94 -16.28
N MET A 182 -20.92 -4.89 -15.83
CA MET A 182 -20.36 -3.72 -15.18
C MET A 182 -20.20 -2.54 -16.15
N ALA A 183 -19.78 -2.80 -17.40
CA ALA A 183 -19.64 -1.76 -18.42
C ALA A 183 -21.00 -1.13 -18.78
N ALA A 184 -22.07 -1.92 -18.83
CA ALA A 184 -23.43 -1.45 -19.13
C ALA A 184 -23.99 -0.50 -18.06
N GLN A 185 -23.43 -0.49 -16.84
CA GLN A 185 -23.84 0.41 -15.75
C GLN A 185 -23.09 1.76 -15.77
N LEU A 186 -22.19 1.96 -16.74
CA LEU A 186 -21.36 3.16 -16.86
C LEU A 186 -21.72 3.92 -18.14
N SER A 187 -21.57 5.24 -18.11
CA SER A 187 -21.76 6.12 -19.28
C SER A 187 -20.70 7.22 -19.32
N GLY A 188 -20.60 7.90 -20.47
CA GLY A 188 -19.68 9.02 -20.68
C GLY A 188 -18.22 8.69 -20.34
N GLU A 189 -17.54 9.62 -19.66
CA GLU A 189 -16.13 9.47 -19.30
C GLU A 189 -15.85 8.28 -18.37
N ALA A 190 -16.82 7.87 -17.54
CA ALA A 190 -16.64 6.70 -16.67
C ALA A 190 -16.60 5.39 -17.47
N ALA A 191 -17.44 5.28 -18.51
CA ALA A 191 -17.39 4.14 -19.44
C ALA A 191 -16.10 4.14 -20.26
N LEU A 192 -15.66 5.30 -20.74
CA LEU A 192 -14.38 5.42 -21.46
C LEU A 192 -13.21 5.01 -20.56
N ALA A 193 -13.17 5.51 -19.32
CA ALA A 193 -12.14 5.14 -18.35
C ALA A 193 -12.13 3.64 -18.04
N PHE A 194 -13.31 2.99 -18.00
CA PHE A 194 -13.43 1.54 -17.84
C PHE A 194 -12.72 0.81 -18.98
N TRP A 195 -13.01 1.17 -20.22
CA TRP A 195 -12.39 0.53 -21.38
C TRP A 195 -10.90 0.83 -21.50
N ILE A 196 -10.44 2.06 -21.19
CA ILE A 196 -9.01 2.38 -21.12
C ILE A 196 -8.32 1.43 -20.13
N ILE A 197 -8.83 1.28 -18.90
CA ILE A 197 -8.24 0.38 -17.90
C ILE A 197 -8.30 -1.07 -18.37
N ARG A 198 -9.42 -1.52 -18.95
CA ARG A 198 -9.64 -2.90 -19.38
C ARG A 198 -8.67 -3.30 -20.50
N TYR A 199 -8.40 -2.41 -21.45
CA TYR A 199 -7.55 -2.72 -22.60
C TYR A 199 -6.06 -2.45 -22.35
N THR A 200 -5.72 -1.52 -21.45
CA THR A 200 -4.31 -1.15 -21.21
C THR A 200 -3.74 -1.65 -19.87
N GLY A 201 -4.61 -2.22 -19.04
CA GLY A 201 -4.29 -2.54 -17.67
C GLY A 201 -3.91 -1.31 -16.84
N ALA A 202 -4.27 -0.08 -17.24
CA ALA A 202 -3.85 1.13 -16.54
C ALA A 202 -4.21 1.14 -15.05
N ARG A 203 -3.35 1.73 -14.22
CA ARG A 203 -3.74 2.10 -12.85
C ARG A 203 -4.66 3.31 -12.93
N ARG A 204 -5.61 3.40 -12.01
CA ARG A 204 -6.48 4.58 -11.83
C ARG A 204 -5.73 5.92 -11.88
N SER A 205 -4.55 5.97 -11.25
CA SER A 205 -3.70 7.17 -11.16
C SER A 205 -2.97 7.53 -12.45
N GLU A 206 -2.86 6.60 -13.39
CA GLU A 206 -2.22 6.82 -14.68
C GLU A 206 -3.20 7.50 -15.64
N ILE A 207 -4.51 7.29 -15.45
CA ILE A 207 -5.54 7.83 -16.34
C ILE A 207 -6.31 9.02 -15.75
N ALA A 208 -6.55 9.03 -14.44
CA ALA A 208 -7.38 10.04 -13.77
C ALA A 208 -6.55 10.92 -12.84
N ARG A 209 -6.94 12.21 -12.78
CA ARG A 209 -6.31 13.26 -11.96
C ARG A 209 -6.55 13.04 -10.47
N LYS A 210 -5.62 13.43 -9.59
CA LYS A 210 -5.86 13.32 -8.14
C LYS A 210 -6.90 14.34 -7.66
N PHE A 211 -6.86 15.56 -8.17
CA PHE A 211 -7.78 16.66 -7.89
C PHE A 211 -7.86 17.56 -9.13
N ILE A 212 -8.84 18.48 -9.17
CA ILE A 212 -8.99 19.43 -10.29
C ILE A 212 -7.76 20.35 -10.33
N GLY A 213 -7.12 20.44 -11.49
CA GLY A 213 -5.84 21.16 -11.67
C GLY A 213 -4.59 20.31 -11.46
N ASP A 214 -4.69 19.02 -11.11
CA ASP A 214 -3.55 18.09 -11.19
C ASP A 214 -3.22 17.82 -12.66
N GLU A 215 -2.00 18.15 -13.07
CA GLU A 215 -1.54 17.93 -14.44
C GLU A 215 -1.36 16.44 -14.77
N ARG A 216 -1.28 15.57 -13.76
CA ARG A 216 -1.13 14.12 -13.96
C ARG A 216 -2.44 13.47 -14.37
N GLY A 217 -2.37 12.56 -15.32
CA GLY A 217 -3.51 11.83 -15.89
C GLY A 217 -3.21 11.57 -17.36
N LEU A 218 -4.07 10.83 -18.04
CA LEU A 218 -3.87 10.56 -19.46
C LEU A 218 -4.24 11.79 -20.29
N LYS A 219 -3.32 12.29 -21.10
CA LYS A 219 -3.52 13.43 -22.01
C LYS A 219 -3.52 13.00 -23.47
N TRP A 220 -4.05 13.83 -24.37
CA TRP A 220 -4.10 13.52 -25.80
C TRP A 220 -2.72 13.35 -26.43
N LYS A 221 -1.70 14.08 -25.96
CA LYS A 221 -0.30 13.92 -26.41
C LYS A 221 0.30 12.55 -26.11
N ASP A 222 -0.30 11.80 -25.17
CA ASP A 222 0.20 10.49 -24.77
C ASP A 222 -0.34 9.37 -25.68
N ILE A 223 -1.22 9.69 -26.62
CA ILE A 223 -1.80 8.77 -27.60
C ILE A 223 -1.10 8.96 -28.94
N ASP A 224 -0.34 7.95 -29.37
CA ASP A 224 0.29 7.91 -30.68
C ASP A 224 -0.60 7.10 -31.64
N TRP A 225 -1.31 7.81 -32.51
CA TRP A 225 -2.24 7.23 -33.49
C TRP A 225 -1.53 6.50 -34.64
N THR A 226 -0.31 6.92 -34.98
CA THR A 226 0.49 6.33 -36.06
C THR A 226 1.09 5.01 -35.61
N ARG A 227 1.68 4.98 -34.42
CA ARG A 227 2.22 3.75 -33.82
C ARG A 227 1.16 2.90 -33.12
N ASN A 228 -0.06 3.42 -33.00
CA ASN A 228 -1.18 2.79 -32.32
C ASN A 228 -0.84 2.40 -30.86
N THR A 229 -0.24 3.34 -30.10
CA THR A 229 0.18 3.11 -28.71
C THR A 229 -0.29 4.22 -27.76
N ILE A 230 -0.43 3.88 -26.48
CA ILE A 230 -0.68 4.82 -25.38
C ILE A 230 0.51 4.79 -24.43
N ARG A 231 1.05 5.96 -24.11
CA ARG A 231 2.06 6.11 -23.07
C ARG A 231 1.39 6.26 -21.70
N LEU A 232 1.74 5.38 -20.77
CA LEU A 232 1.27 5.43 -19.38
C LEU A 232 2.44 5.73 -18.45
N TYR A 233 2.41 6.92 -17.85
CA TYR A 233 3.43 7.33 -16.89
C TYR A 233 3.24 6.64 -15.54
N ALA A 234 4.31 6.08 -14.99
CA ALA A 234 4.28 5.47 -13.66
C ALA A 234 5.39 6.02 -12.79
N LYS A 235 5.25 5.87 -11.47
CA LYS A 235 6.22 6.38 -10.48
C LYS A 235 7.65 5.87 -10.68
N LYS A 236 7.83 4.73 -11.37
CA LYS A 236 9.14 4.10 -11.56
C LYS A 236 9.52 4.00 -13.03
N LYS A 237 8.66 3.39 -13.85
CA LYS A 237 8.96 3.11 -15.26
C LYS A 237 7.70 3.35 -16.09
N ASP A 238 7.80 4.27 -17.04
CA ASP A 238 6.78 4.48 -18.05
C ASP A 238 6.66 3.25 -18.94
N ARG A 239 5.49 3.08 -19.56
CA ARG A 239 5.29 2.03 -20.55
C ARG A 239 4.47 2.54 -21.73
N LEU A 240 4.79 1.99 -22.90
CA LEU A 240 3.98 2.12 -24.10
C LEU A 240 3.10 0.87 -24.19
N VAL A 241 1.79 1.05 -24.31
CA VAL A 241 0.82 -0.04 -24.42
C VAL A 241 0.15 0.04 -25.78
N PRO A 242 0.20 -1.03 -26.60
CA PRO A 242 -0.54 -1.08 -27.85
C PRO A 242 -2.05 -0.86 -27.65
N MET A 243 -2.68 -0.09 -28.53
CA MET A 243 -4.11 0.16 -28.49
C MET A 243 -4.87 -0.99 -29.15
N HIS A 244 -5.76 -1.61 -28.39
CA HIS A 244 -6.76 -2.51 -28.97
C HIS A 244 -7.64 -1.74 -29.98
N PRO A 245 -8.03 -2.32 -31.14
CA PRO A 245 -8.83 -1.62 -32.16
C PRO A 245 -10.08 -0.95 -31.60
N ARG A 246 -10.82 -1.68 -30.74
CA ARG A 246 -12.00 -1.12 -30.06
C ARG A 246 -11.69 0.07 -29.16
N LEU A 247 -10.52 0.09 -28.50
CA LEU A 247 -10.12 1.25 -27.69
C LEU A 247 -9.81 2.45 -28.57
N ARG A 248 -9.16 2.22 -29.72
CA ARG A 248 -8.86 3.26 -30.71
C ARG A 248 -10.16 3.95 -31.16
N GLU A 249 -11.16 3.17 -31.57
CA GLU A 249 -12.48 3.70 -31.98
C GLU A 249 -13.11 4.58 -30.89
N LEU A 250 -13.08 4.12 -29.62
CA LEU A 250 -13.63 4.88 -28.50
C LEU A 250 -12.89 6.20 -28.25
N LEU A 251 -11.57 6.20 -28.41
CA LEU A 251 -10.74 7.40 -28.26
C LEU A 251 -10.92 8.36 -29.44
N GLU A 252 -11.08 7.86 -30.67
CA GLU A 252 -11.40 8.68 -31.84
C GLU A 252 -12.76 9.35 -31.69
N ALA A 253 -13.79 8.59 -31.28
CA ALA A 253 -15.11 9.13 -30.98
C ALA A 253 -15.05 10.23 -29.91
N ARG A 254 -14.32 10.00 -28.81
CA ARG A 254 -14.13 11.01 -27.75
C ARG A 254 -13.38 12.24 -28.25
N LYS A 255 -12.35 12.05 -29.08
CA LYS A 255 -11.57 13.17 -29.64
C LYS A 255 -12.45 14.03 -30.55
N ASN A 256 -13.28 13.40 -31.37
CA ASN A 256 -14.22 14.08 -32.26
C ASN A 256 -15.31 14.82 -31.47
N GLU A 257 -15.86 14.20 -30.42
CA GLU A 257 -16.83 14.83 -29.51
C GLU A 257 -16.26 16.11 -28.87
N MET A 258 -14.98 16.11 -28.49
CA MET A 258 -14.29 17.25 -27.91
C MET A 258 -13.91 18.33 -28.93
N GLY A 259 -13.79 17.99 -30.22
CA GLY A 259 -13.41 18.91 -31.29
C GLY A 259 -12.12 19.68 -30.97
N GLU A 260 -12.19 21.01 -31.07
CA GLU A 260 -11.06 21.92 -30.81
C GLU A 260 -10.53 21.87 -29.37
N GLN A 261 -11.32 21.35 -28.42
CA GLN A 261 -10.90 21.21 -27.03
C GLN A 261 -9.93 20.03 -26.83
N ALA A 262 -9.82 19.11 -27.79
CA ALA A 262 -8.92 17.96 -27.75
C ALA A 262 -7.46 18.33 -28.05
N GLN A 263 -6.96 19.35 -27.36
CA GLN A 263 -5.58 19.82 -27.47
C GLN A 263 -4.60 18.84 -26.81
N PRO A 264 -3.31 18.83 -27.22
CA PRO A 264 -2.32 17.86 -26.73
C PRO A 264 -2.20 17.77 -25.20
N GLU A 265 -2.29 18.90 -24.50
CA GLU A 265 -2.17 18.96 -23.03
C GLU A 265 -3.49 18.70 -22.29
N THR A 266 -4.62 18.63 -23.01
CA THR A 266 -5.92 18.35 -22.42
C THR A 266 -6.01 16.88 -22.02
N HIS A 267 -6.57 16.63 -20.83
CA HIS A 267 -6.82 15.27 -20.35
C HIS A 267 -7.92 14.58 -21.17
N VAL A 268 -7.72 13.30 -21.49
CA VAL A 268 -8.68 12.46 -22.22
C VAL A 268 -9.98 12.28 -21.43
N ILE A 269 -9.86 12.19 -20.10
CA ILE A 269 -10.98 12.19 -19.16
C ILE A 269 -10.80 13.33 -18.15
N SER A 270 -11.90 14.00 -17.82
CA SER A 270 -11.90 15.06 -16.83
C SER A 270 -12.00 14.54 -15.38
N LEU A 271 -12.51 13.31 -15.20
CA LEU A 271 -12.76 12.69 -13.90
C LEU A 271 -11.50 12.63 -13.00
N VAL A 272 -11.72 12.94 -11.71
CA VAL A 272 -10.73 12.69 -10.67
C VAL A 272 -10.83 11.26 -10.15
N ARG A 273 -9.73 10.76 -9.60
CA ARG A 273 -9.55 9.36 -9.18
C ARG A 273 -10.64 8.86 -8.24
N ASP A 274 -11.08 9.67 -7.29
CA ASP A 274 -12.03 9.21 -6.27
C ASP A 274 -13.46 9.17 -6.81
N THR A 275 -13.85 10.15 -7.64
CA THR A 275 -15.09 10.11 -8.42
C THR A 275 -15.15 8.89 -9.33
N LEU A 276 -14.06 8.60 -10.05
CA LEU A 276 -13.97 7.41 -10.90
C LEU A 276 -14.15 6.11 -10.09
N SER A 277 -13.63 6.04 -8.87
CA SER A 277 -13.82 4.87 -8.01
C SER A 277 -15.23 4.75 -7.46
N ASP A 278 -15.90 5.86 -7.18
CA ASP A 278 -17.30 5.85 -6.79
C ASP A 278 -18.19 5.34 -7.93
N TYR A 279 -18.00 5.83 -9.16
CA TYR A 279 -18.70 5.30 -10.34
C TYR A 279 -18.51 3.80 -10.49
N PHE A 280 -17.27 3.30 -10.40
CA PHE A 280 -17.00 1.88 -10.56
C PHE A 280 -17.55 1.05 -9.38
N ALA A 281 -17.52 1.58 -8.16
CA ALA A 281 -18.10 0.90 -7.01
C ALA A 281 -19.62 0.75 -7.16
N LYS A 282 -20.31 1.81 -7.62
CA LYS A 282 -21.74 1.81 -7.91
C LYS A 282 -22.08 0.86 -9.06
N ALA A 283 -21.35 0.92 -10.18
CA ALA A 283 -21.54 0.04 -11.32
C ALA A 283 -21.39 -1.44 -10.95
N ARG A 284 -20.35 -1.78 -10.16
CA ARG A 284 -20.13 -3.13 -9.65
C ARG A 284 -21.32 -3.64 -8.82
N VAL A 285 -21.86 -2.80 -7.94
CA VAL A 285 -23.02 -3.17 -7.10
C VAL A 285 -24.27 -3.35 -7.96
N LYS A 286 -24.54 -2.43 -8.90
CA LYS A 286 -25.68 -2.52 -9.82
C LYS A 286 -25.62 -3.75 -10.73
N ALA A 287 -24.42 -4.16 -11.13
CA ALA A 287 -24.17 -5.37 -11.91
C ALA A 287 -24.24 -6.67 -11.07
N GLY A 288 -24.60 -6.62 -9.78
CA GLY A 288 -24.68 -7.80 -8.92
C GLY A 288 -23.32 -8.43 -8.58
N ILE A 289 -22.21 -7.73 -8.80
CA ILE A 289 -20.87 -8.28 -8.61
C ILE A 289 -20.44 -8.13 -7.15
N HIS A 290 -20.40 -9.24 -6.41
CA HIS A 290 -20.00 -9.23 -5.00
C HIS A 290 -18.47 -9.24 -4.79
N LYS A 291 -17.68 -9.50 -5.85
CA LYS A 291 -16.21 -9.54 -5.81
C LYS A 291 -15.63 -8.17 -5.37
N PRO A 292 -14.66 -8.13 -4.43
CA PRO A 292 -14.16 -6.86 -3.89
C PRO A 292 -13.18 -6.15 -4.84
N GLY A 293 -13.18 -4.81 -4.77
CA GLY A 293 -12.36 -3.96 -5.63
C GLY A 293 -13.08 -3.64 -6.94
N ALA A 294 -12.91 -2.42 -7.46
CA ALA A 294 -13.61 -1.96 -8.65
C ALA A 294 -12.62 -1.59 -9.78
N VAL A 295 -11.67 -0.68 -9.51
CA VAL A 295 -10.64 -0.34 -10.52
C VAL A 295 -9.54 -1.39 -10.58
N HIS A 296 -9.08 -1.88 -9.42
CA HIS A 296 -8.00 -2.88 -9.39
C HIS A 296 -8.44 -4.24 -9.92
N ILE A 297 -9.70 -4.65 -9.69
CA ILE A 297 -10.21 -5.93 -10.23
C ILE A 297 -10.17 -5.92 -11.75
N LEU A 298 -10.53 -4.80 -12.39
CA LEU A 298 -10.53 -4.67 -13.85
C LEU A 298 -9.12 -4.78 -14.45
N ARG A 299 -8.13 -4.18 -13.78
CA ARG A 299 -6.72 -4.33 -14.14
C ARG A 299 -6.22 -5.77 -13.97
N HIS A 300 -6.66 -6.46 -12.91
CA HIS A 300 -6.35 -7.88 -12.72
C HIS A 300 -7.01 -8.74 -13.81
N THR A 301 -8.26 -8.46 -14.17
CA THR A 301 -8.94 -9.11 -15.31
C THR A 301 -8.14 -8.96 -16.59
N ALA A 302 -7.69 -7.73 -16.92
CA ALA A 302 -6.89 -7.50 -18.12
C ALA A 302 -5.59 -8.33 -18.14
N ALA A 303 -4.92 -8.45 -17.00
CA ALA A 303 -3.71 -9.28 -16.87
C ALA A 303 -4.01 -10.77 -17.03
N THR A 304 -5.05 -11.27 -16.35
CA THR A 304 -5.46 -12.67 -16.41
C THR A 304 -5.87 -13.06 -17.81
N ASP A 305 -6.59 -12.20 -18.53
CA ASP A 305 -7.01 -12.48 -19.91
C ASP A 305 -5.82 -12.50 -20.87
N LEU A 306 -4.85 -11.59 -20.69
CA LEU A 306 -3.61 -11.57 -21.49
C LEU A 306 -2.76 -12.83 -21.29
N LEU A 307 -2.66 -13.29 -20.04
CA LEU A 307 -2.01 -14.56 -19.70
C LEU A 307 -2.79 -15.74 -20.29
N SER A 308 -4.12 -15.71 -20.18
CA SER A 308 -5.01 -16.73 -20.76
C SER A 308 -5.08 -16.69 -22.29
N SER A 309 -4.54 -15.69 -22.97
CA SER A 309 -4.41 -15.72 -24.43
C SER A 309 -3.08 -16.31 -24.89
N GLY A 310 -2.32 -16.94 -23.99
CA GLY A 310 -0.97 -17.47 -24.28
C GLY A 310 0.14 -16.44 -24.04
N GLY A 311 -0.18 -15.30 -23.42
CA GLY A 311 0.82 -14.31 -23.05
C GLY A 311 1.82 -14.87 -22.03
N ASN A 312 3.11 -14.74 -22.30
CA ASN A 312 4.15 -15.07 -21.34
C ASN A 312 4.04 -14.14 -20.13
N ILE A 313 4.38 -14.67 -18.95
CA ILE A 313 4.43 -13.95 -17.69
C ILE A 313 5.22 -12.62 -17.76
N ARG A 314 6.26 -12.57 -18.59
CA ARG A 314 7.06 -11.37 -18.85
C ARG A 314 6.28 -10.30 -19.64
N ILE A 315 5.46 -10.71 -20.61
CA ILE A 315 4.58 -9.82 -21.37
C ILE A 315 3.53 -9.21 -20.43
N ALA A 316 2.95 -10.01 -19.54
CA ALA A 316 2.02 -9.51 -18.53
C ALA A 316 2.69 -8.54 -17.53
N GLN A 317 3.95 -8.78 -17.14
CA GLN A 317 4.71 -7.86 -16.30
C GLN A 317 4.96 -6.51 -16.96
N GLU A 318 5.35 -6.51 -18.23
CA GLU A 318 5.58 -5.31 -19.03
C GLU A 318 4.28 -4.53 -19.25
N PHE A 319 3.21 -5.22 -19.62
CA PHE A 319 1.86 -4.67 -19.77
C PHE A 319 1.36 -3.97 -18.50
N LEU A 320 1.64 -4.56 -17.33
CA LEU A 320 1.28 -3.99 -16.04
C LEU A 320 2.29 -2.94 -15.53
N GLY A 321 3.54 -2.96 -15.99
CA GLY A 321 4.61 -2.13 -15.42
C GLY A 321 4.85 -2.46 -13.95
N HIS A 322 5.05 -3.74 -13.62
CA HIS A 322 5.44 -4.19 -12.28
C HIS A 322 6.97 -4.18 -12.14
N SER A 323 7.49 -3.50 -11.11
CA SER A 323 8.94 -3.45 -10.85
C SER A 323 9.46 -4.65 -10.06
N ASN A 324 8.60 -5.59 -9.64
CA ASN A 324 8.96 -6.73 -8.81
C ASN A 324 8.23 -8.00 -9.29
N ILE A 325 9.00 -9.06 -9.51
CA ILE A 325 8.58 -10.41 -9.91
C ILE A 325 7.67 -11.08 -8.87
N ALA A 326 7.73 -10.69 -7.60
CA ALA A 326 6.89 -11.29 -6.54
C ALA A 326 5.37 -11.02 -6.72
N VAL A 327 4.98 -9.98 -7.46
CA VAL A 327 3.55 -9.76 -7.83
C VAL A 327 3.13 -10.70 -8.97
N THR A 328 4.09 -11.39 -9.57
CA THR A 328 3.94 -12.24 -10.73
C THR A 328 3.84 -13.72 -10.39
N GLU A 329 4.40 -14.14 -9.25
CA GLU A 329 4.16 -15.48 -8.65
C GLU A 329 2.66 -15.76 -8.47
N ILE A 330 1.89 -14.71 -8.17
CA ILE A 330 0.43 -14.78 -8.07
C ILE A 330 -0.23 -15.26 -9.37
N TYR A 331 0.38 -14.98 -10.52
CA TYR A 331 -0.13 -15.34 -11.84
C TYR A 331 0.40 -16.70 -12.34
N THR A 332 1.37 -17.31 -11.66
CA THR A 332 1.85 -18.66 -11.98
C THR A 332 0.74 -19.70 -11.85
N HIS A 333 -0.16 -19.53 -10.87
CA HIS A 333 -1.34 -20.41 -10.71
C HIS A 333 -2.33 -20.37 -11.89
N VAL A 334 -2.36 -19.28 -12.68
CA VAL A 334 -3.19 -19.19 -13.90
C VAL A 334 -2.59 -20.05 -15.02
N MET A 335 -1.27 -20.27 -14.99
CA MET A 335 -0.54 -21.10 -15.95
C MET A 335 -0.49 -22.59 -15.55
N GLU A 336 -0.64 -22.92 -14.26
CA GLU A 336 -0.61 -24.32 -13.78
C GLU A 336 -1.70 -25.18 -14.45
N GLY A 337 -2.88 -24.62 -14.73
CA GLY A 337 -3.94 -25.32 -15.48
C GLY A 337 -3.70 -25.44 -17.00
N ARG A 338 -2.56 -24.93 -17.51
CA ARG A 338 -2.20 -24.97 -18.94
C ARG A 338 -0.95 -25.78 -19.25
N LEU A 339 -0.18 -26.18 -18.24
CA LEU A 339 1.00 -27.00 -18.47
C LEU A 339 0.61 -28.28 -19.22
N GLU A 340 -0.49 -28.91 -18.79
CA GLU A 340 -1.03 -30.11 -19.43
C GLU A 340 -1.45 -29.85 -20.89
N SER A 341 -2.27 -28.81 -21.15
CA SER A 341 -2.69 -28.48 -22.52
C SER A 341 -1.54 -28.01 -23.43
N ALA A 342 -0.56 -27.29 -22.89
CA ALA A 342 0.59 -26.80 -23.64
C ALA A 342 1.59 -27.92 -23.96
N VAL A 343 1.78 -28.89 -23.05
CA VAL A 343 2.60 -30.08 -23.30
C VAL A 343 1.96 -30.94 -24.39
N LEU A 344 0.65 -31.12 -24.36
CA LEU A 344 -0.08 -31.84 -25.41
C LEU A 344 0.02 -31.13 -26.77
N GLN A 345 -0.07 -29.79 -26.82
CA GLN A 345 0.02 -29.03 -28.07
C GLN A 345 1.44 -28.81 -28.62
N ALA A 346 2.48 -28.94 -27.79
CA ALA A 346 3.86 -28.62 -28.21
C ALA A 346 4.61 -29.81 -28.80
N PHE A 347 4.11 -31.03 -28.58
CA PHE A 347 4.73 -32.27 -29.02
C PHE A 347 3.80 -33.15 -29.89
N ASP A 348 2.63 -32.61 -30.27
CA ASP A 348 1.86 -33.02 -31.47
C ASP A 348 2.28 -32.13 -32.65
#